data_AF-A0A7S3IEG5-F1
#
_entry.id   AF-A0A7S3IEG5-F1
#
_cell.length_a   1.000
_cell.length_b   1.000
_cell.length_c   1.000
_cell.angle_alpha   90.00
_cell.angle_beta   90.00
_cell.angle_gamma   90.00
#
_symmetry.space_group_name_H-M   'P 1'
#
loop_
_entity.id
_entity.type
_entity.pdbx_description
1 polymer ?
#
loop_
_entity_poly.entity_id
_entity_poly.type
_entity_poly.pdbx_seq_one_letter_code
_entity_poly.pdbx_strand_id
1 'polypeptide(L)'
;VVLQMANLEISLLKNGMELINSEDHSRFIENKLKANRDQFRPDVTHQCILALLDSPLNKAGRLRVFIQTKKGVLIRVSPKIRFPRTYKRFAGLMNQLLQKQKVKSTTDIDLDDHGEEDQTLHAKKPGMPGEALL
;
A
#
# COMPACT_ATOMS: atom_id res chain seq x y z
N VAL A 1 -6.81 -7.79 -7.47
CA VAL A 1 -7.62 -7.67 -6.24
C VAL A 1 -7.33 -6.33 -5.59
N VAL A 2 -8.37 -5.61 -5.18
CA VAL A 2 -8.25 -4.34 -4.44
C VAL A 2 -8.90 -4.54 -3.08
N LEU A 3 -8.13 -4.36 -2.00
CA LEU A 3 -8.65 -4.33 -0.63
C LEU A 3 -9.11 -2.91 -0.33
N GLN A 4 -10.42 -2.66 -0.45
CA GLN A 4 -11.01 -1.34 -0.25
C GLN A 4 -11.22 -1.03 1.23
N MET A 5 -11.21 0.27 1.55
CA MET A 5 -11.48 0.81 2.89
C MET A 5 -10.60 0.19 3.98
N ALA A 6 -9.35 -0.13 3.63
CA ALA A 6 -8.41 -0.74 4.55
C ALA A 6 -8.13 0.18 5.75
N ASN A 7 -8.21 -0.41 6.94
CA ASN A 7 -8.01 0.28 8.21
C ASN A 7 -6.52 0.42 8.53
N LEU A 8 -5.82 1.22 7.72
CA LEU A 8 -4.40 1.51 7.90
C LEU A 8 -4.23 3.00 8.19
N GLU A 9 -4.06 3.33 9.46
CA GLU A 9 -3.82 4.71 9.88
C GLU A 9 -2.83 4.81 11.04
N ILE A 10 -2.00 5.84 10.98
CA ILE A 10 -1.04 6.17 12.03
C ILE A 10 -1.59 7.30 12.90
N SER A 11 -1.29 7.28 14.20
CA SER A 11 -1.48 8.42 15.08
C SER A 11 -0.25 8.63 15.96
N LEU A 12 -0.13 9.83 16.54
CA LEU A 12 0.91 10.15 17.50
C LEU A 12 0.48 9.70 18.90
N LEU A 13 1.21 8.74 19.47
CA LEU A 13 1.07 8.29 20.85
C LEU A 13 2.22 8.81 21.72
N LYS A 14 2.22 8.44 23.00
CA LYS A 14 3.24 8.84 23.98
C LYS A 14 4.66 8.44 23.55
N ASN A 15 4.80 7.29 22.88
CA ASN A 15 6.09 6.70 22.54
C ASN A 15 6.48 6.90 21.07
N GLY A 16 5.70 7.69 20.32
CA GLY A 16 5.93 7.97 18.91
C GLY A 16 4.71 7.74 18.03
N MET A 17 4.91 7.82 16.71
CA MET A 17 3.88 7.47 15.74
C MET A 17 3.76 5.95 15.61
N GLU A 18 2.54 5.43 15.70
CA GLU A 18 2.26 3.99 15.55
C GLU A 18 1.00 3.76 14.70
N LEU A 19 0.91 2.58 14.09
CA LEU A 19 -0.29 2.11 13.40
C LEU A 19 -1.37 1.75 14.42
N ILE A 20 -2.52 2.42 14.36
CA ILE A 20 -3.60 2.26 15.34
C ILE A 20 -4.35 0.95 15.13
N ASN A 21 -4.69 0.29 16.23
CA ASN A 21 -5.39 -0.98 16.27
C ASN A 21 -6.29 -1.08 17.51
N SER A 22 -7.32 -1.92 17.44
CA SER A 22 -8.39 -2.02 18.43
C SER A 22 -7.95 -2.55 19.80
N GLU A 23 -6.86 -3.33 19.86
CA GLU A 23 -6.41 -4.01 21.07
C GLU A 23 -5.43 -3.14 21.85
N ASP A 24 -4.24 -2.89 21.29
CA ASP A 24 -3.15 -2.15 21.94
C ASP A 24 -3.53 -0.69 22.23
N HIS A 25 -4.43 -0.12 21.42
CA HIS A 25 -4.78 1.30 21.46
C HIS A 25 -6.22 1.57 21.90
N SER A 26 -6.92 0.57 22.46
CA SER A 26 -8.32 0.67 22.91
C SER A 26 -8.61 1.94 23.73
N ARG A 27 -7.85 2.18 24.80
CA ARG A 27 -8.01 3.37 25.66
C ARG A 27 -7.76 4.69 24.93
N PHE A 28 -6.82 4.72 23.98
CA PHE A 28 -6.54 5.91 23.20
C PHE A 28 -7.70 6.20 22.23
N ILE A 29 -8.18 5.17 21.54
CA ILE A 29 -9.30 5.29 20.61
C ILE A 29 -10.55 5.83 21.32
N GLU A 30 -10.89 5.29 22.48
CA GLU A 30 -12.11 5.69 23.20
C GLU A 30 -11.99 7.08 23.81
N ASN A 31 -10.90 7.35 24.51
CA ASN A 31 -10.78 8.58 25.29
C ASN A 31 -10.30 9.78 24.47
N LYS A 32 -9.52 9.55 23.40
CA LYS A 32 -8.96 10.62 22.56
C LYS A 32 -9.63 10.74 21.22
N LEU A 33 -9.82 9.63 20.50
CA LEU A 33 -10.48 9.65 19.19
C LEU A 33 -12.01 9.65 19.30
N LYS A 34 -12.58 9.30 20.45
CA LYS A 34 -14.03 9.17 20.69
C LYS A 34 -14.71 8.32 19.60
N ALA A 35 -14.03 7.27 19.17
CA ALA A 35 -14.46 6.41 18.08
C ALA A 35 -14.68 4.97 18.56
N ASN A 36 -15.43 4.18 17.79
CA ASN A 36 -15.57 2.75 18.08
C ASN A 36 -14.26 2.02 17.73
N ARG A 37 -13.68 1.32 18.70
CA ARG A 37 -12.46 0.50 18.55
C ARG A 37 -12.56 -0.54 17.43
N ASP A 38 -13.75 -1.07 17.15
CA ASP A 38 -13.96 -2.07 16.09
C ASP A 38 -13.66 -1.53 14.69
N GLN A 39 -13.61 -0.20 14.56
CA GLN A 39 -13.23 0.45 13.32
C GLN A 39 -11.71 0.46 13.11
N PHE A 40 -10.88 -0.03 14.03
CA PHE A 40 -9.41 -0.01 13.94
C PHE A 40 -8.87 -1.43 13.86
N ARG A 41 -9.19 -2.13 12.77
CA ARG A 41 -8.85 -3.55 12.52
C ARG A 41 -7.84 -3.75 11.38
N PRO A 42 -6.60 -3.23 11.51
CA PRO A 42 -5.54 -3.42 10.50
C PRO A 42 -5.15 -4.91 10.33
N ASP A 43 -5.41 -5.75 11.33
CA ASP A 43 -5.20 -7.20 11.31
C ASP A 43 -6.01 -7.90 10.22
N VAL A 44 -7.22 -7.42 9.92
CA VAL A 44 -8.04 -7.97 8.84
C VAL A 44 -7.34 -7.77 7.49
N THR A 45 -6.81 -6.57 7.25
CA THR A 45 -6.04 -6.29 6.02
C THR A 45 -4.77 -7.14 5.97
N HIS A 46 -4.07 -7.27 7.10
CA HIS A 46 -2.86 -8.11 7.22
C HIS A 46 -3.14 -9.57 6.83
N GLN A 47 -4.18 -10.18 7.39
CA GLN A 47 -4.57 -11.56 7.09
C GLN A 47 -5.01 -11.74 5.63
N CYS A 48 -5.78 -10.79 5.09
CA CYS A 48 -6.18 -10.83 3.68
C CYS A 48 -4.96 -10.82 2.75
N ILE A 49 -3.96 -9.98 3.01
CA ILE A 49 -2.76 -9.91 2.18
C ILE A 49 -1.98 -11.22 2.27
N LEU A 50 -1.81 -11.79 3.47
CA LEU A 50 -1.14 -13.08 3.64
C LEU A 50 -1.83 -14.18 2.82
N ALA A 51 -3.15 -14.28 2.92
CA ALA A 51 -3.93 -15.26 2.16
C ALA A 51 -3.81 -15.06 0.64
N LEU A 52 -3.86 -13.81 0.18
CA LEU A 52 -3.70 -13.48 -1.24
C LEU A 52 -2.31 -13.85 -1.77
N LEU A 53 -1.25 -13.51 -1.03
CA LEU A 53 0.12 -13.79 -1.45
C LEU A 53 0.47 -15.28 -1.41
N ASP A 54 -0.15 -16.05 -0.53
CA ASP A 54 0.04 -17.50 -0.45
C ASP A 54 -0.77 -18.29 -1.50
N SER A 55 -1.73 -17.64 -2.16
CA SER A 55 -2.59 -18.27 -3.14
C SER A 55 -1.80 -18.84 -4.33
N PRO A 56 -2.24 -19.96 -4.94
CA PRO A 56 -1.65 -20.48 -6.17
C PRO A 56 -1.62 -19.45 -7.30
N LEU A 57 -2.60 -18.55 -7.34
CA LEU A 57 -2.70 -17.49 -8.34
C LEU A 57 -1.56 -16.46 -8.22
N ASN A 58 -1.17 -16.11 -6.98
CA ASN A 58 0.00 -15.26 -6.76
C ASN A 58 1.29 -15.98 -7.12
N LYS A 59 1.42 -17.27 -6.73
CA LYS A 59 2.59 -18.10 -7.08
C LYS A 59 2.77 -18.28 -8.59
N ALA A 60 1.67 -18.27 -9.35
CA ALA A 60 1.69 -18.29 -10.81
C ALA A 60 1.99 -16.94 -11.47
N GLY A 61 2.20 -15.87 -10.68
CA GLY A 61 2.47 -14.51 -11.19
C GLY A 61 1.26 -13.82 -11.82
N ARG A 62 0.04 -14.30 -11.54
CA ARG A 62 -1.21 -13.82 -12.16
C ARG A 62 -2.08 -12.99 -11.22
N LEU A 63 -1.58 -12.67 -10.03
CA LEU A 63 -2.29 -11.84 -9.07
C LEU A 63 -1.59 -10.49 -8.92
N ARG A 64 -2.38 -9.42 -9.03
CA ARG A 64 -1.99 -8.07 -8.62
C ARG A 64 -2.84 -7.66 -7.43
N VAL A 65 -2.20 -7.21 -6.35
CA VAL A 65 -2.88 -6.81 -5.11
C VAL A 65 -2.65 -5.32 -4.87
N PHE A 66 -3.74 -4.60 -4.60
CA PHE A 66 -3.71 -3.22 -4.14
C PHE A 66 -4.47 -3.09 -2.83
N ILE A 67 -4.07 -2.12 -2.02
CA ILE A 67 -4.74 -1.74 -0.77
C ILE A 67 -5.16 -0.29 -0.90
N GLN A 68 -6.45 -0.01 -0.79
CA GLN A 68 -6.97 1.35 -0.74
C GLN A 68 -7.38 1.66 0.69
N THR A 69 -6.66 2.56 1.35
CA THR A 69 -6.97 2.95 2.73
C THR A 69 -8.23 3.83 2.79
N LYS A 70 -8.84 3.91 3.97
CA LYS A 70 -9.98 4.84 4.20
C LYS A 70 -9.62 6.32 3.92
N LYS A 71 -8.33 6.68 4.00
CA LYS A 71 -7.83 8.03 3.74
C LYS A 71 -7.41 8.24 2.27
N GLY A 72 -7.76 7.32 1.38
CA GLY A 72 -7.53 7.45 -0.06
C GLY A 72 -6.10 7.14 -0.53
N VAL A 73 -5.27 6.52 0.32
CA VAL A 73 -3.93 6.07 -0.09
C VAL A 73 -4.04 4.73 -0.82
N LEU A 74 -3.42 4.62 -1.99
CA LEU A 74 -3.38 3.39 -2.78
C LEU A 74 -1.98 2.77 -2.69
N ILE A 75 -1.88 1.57 -2.12
CA ILE A 75 -0.62 0.84 -1.97
C ILE A 75 -0.63 -0.34 -2.93
N ARG A 76 0.40 -0.46 -3.76
CA ARG A 76 0.62 -1.64 -4.59
C ARG A 76 1.47 -2.64 -3.83
N VAL A 77 0.95 -3.85 -3.66
CA VAL A 77 1.70 -4.95 -3.04
C VAL A 77 2.37 -5.74 -4.14
N SER A 78 3.70 -5.79 -4.11
CA SER A 78 4.44 -6.64 -5.03
C SER A 78 4.15 -8.11 -4.77
N PRO A 79 4.01 -8.93 -5.82
CA PRO A 79 3.82 -10.38 -5.66
C PRO A 79 5.06 -11.11 -5.12
N LYS A 80 6.25 -10.48 -5.16
CA LYS A 80 7.54 -11.09 -4.75
C LYS A 80 7.96 -10.75 -3.31
N ILE A 81 7.31 -9.78 -2.67
CA ILE A 81 7.70 -9.35 -1.33
C ILE A 81 7.54 -10.47 -0.31
N ARG A 82 8.55 -10.64 0.56
CA ARG A 82 8.42 -11.43 1.79
C ARG A 82 7.62 -10.64 2.82
N PHE A 83 6.30 -10.69 2.69
CA PHE A 83 5.42 -9.92 3.55
C PHE A 83 5.53 -10.34 5.03
N PRO A 84 5.55 -9.40 5.99
CA PRO A 84 5.70 -9.73 7.40
C PRO A 84 4.58 -10.66 7.90
N ARG A 85 4.93 -11.84 8.40
CA ARG A 85 3.96 -12.83 8.92
C ARG A 85 3.42 -12.48 10.30
N THR A 86 4.19 -11.75 11.11
CA THR A 86 3.74 -11.31 12.43
C THR A 86 3.11 -9.93 12.35
N TYR A 87 2.03 -9.72 13.09
CA TYR A 87 1.32 -8.44 13.11
C TYR A 87 2.24 -7.29 13.55
N LYS A 88 3.08 -7.48 14.58
CA LYS A 88 4.02 -6.46 15.07
C LYS A 88 4.97 -5.93 13.99
N ARG A 89 5.52 -6.82 13.14
CA ARG A 89 6.40 -6.41 12.03
C ARG A 89 5.61 -5.72 10.91
N PHE A 90 4.41 -6.21 10.62
CA PHE A 90 3.50 -5.56 9.68
C PHE A 90 3.14 -4.14 10.13
N ALA A 91 2.78 -3.95 11.40
CA ALA A 91 2.45 -2.65 11.96
C ALA A 91 3.63 -1.66 11.86
N GLY A 92 4.85 -2.12 12.17
CA GLY A 92 6.06 -1.32 11.99
C GLY A 92 6.32 -0.92 10.53
N LEU A 93 6.16 -1.86 9.59
CA LEU A 93 6.30 -1.60 8.15
C LEU A 93 5.27 -0.57 7.66
N MET A 94 3.99 -0.78 7.97
CA MET A 94 2.91 0.15 7.56
C MET A 94 3.08 1.53 8.20
N ASN A 95 3.54 1.58 9.45
CA ASN A 95 3.86 2.83 10.12
C ASN A 95 4.96 3.60 9.37
N GLN A 96 6.07 2.94 9.02
CA GLN A 96 7.14 3.56 8.22
C GLN A 96 6.65 4.00 6.85
N LEU A 97 5.86 3.16 6.17
CA LEU A 97 5.32 3.43 4.85
C LEU A 97 4.45 4.69 4.85
N LEU A 98 3.48 4.75 5.77
CA LEU A 98 2.52 5.85 5.88
C LEU A 98 3.17 7.15 6.38
N GLN A 99 4.24 7.07 7.18
CA GLN A 99 5.01 8.26 7.58
C GLN A 99 5.78 8.88 6.41
N LYS A 100 6.44 8.05 5.59
CA LYS A 100 7.20 8.51 4.41
C LYS A 100 6.31 9.14 3.33
N GLN A 101 5.01 8.84 3.35
CA GLN A 101 4.01 9.22 2.35
C GLN A 101 3.19 10.46 2.74
N LYS A 102 3.61 11.24 3.74
CA LYS A 102 2.88 12.43 4.20
C LYS A 102 2.71 13.56 3.16
N VAL A 103 3.21 13.42 1.93
CA VAL A 103 3.05 14.41 0.85
C VAL A 103 2.89 13.72 -0.50
N LYS A 104 1.64 13.40 -0.88
CA LYS A 104 1.06 13.46 -2.24
C LYS A 104 -0.19 12.57 -2.29
N SER A 105 -1.35 13.22 -2.35
CA SER A 105 -2.60 12.60 -2.80
C SER A 105 -2.33 11.89 -4.13
N THR A 106 -2.83 10.66 -4.29
CA THR A 106 -2.53 9.73 -5.41
C THR A 106 -1.05 9.39 -5.54
N THR A 107 -0.54 8.55 -4.64
CA THR A 107 0.78 7.94 -4.79
C THR A 107 0.62 6.43 -4.80
N ASP A 108 1.02 5.78 -5.90
CA ASP A 108 1.21 4.33 -5.94
C ASP A 108 2.44 3.99 -5.10
N ILE A 109 2.24 3.20 -4.05
CA ILE A 109 3.32 2.81 -3.15
C ILE A 109 3.74 1.39 -3.48
N ASP A 110 4.90 1.25 -4.09
CA ASP A 110 5.50 -0.05 -4.31
C ASP A 110 6.20 -0.52 -3.05
N LEU A 111 5.80 -1.71 -2.59
CA LEU A 111 6.50 -2.38 -1.49
C LEU A 111 7.86 -3.00 -1.93
N ASP A 112 8.27 -2.79 -3.18
CA ASP A 112 9.54 -3.27 -3.72
C ASP A 112 10.37 -2.07 -4.16
N ASP A 113 11.40 -1.76 -3.38
CA ASP A 113 12.43 -0.76 -3.70
C ASP A 113 13.38 -1.35 -4.75
N HIS A 114 12.94 -1.35 -6.01
CA HIS A 114 13.83 -1.45 -7.15
C HIS A 114 13.54 -0.23 -8.04
N GLY A 115 14.48 0.72 -8.03
CA GLY A 115 14.47 1.86 -8.95
C GLY A 115 14.22 1.40 -10.37
N GLU A 116 13.15 1.92 -10.95
CA GLU A 116 12.84 1.79 -12.37
C GLU A 116 13.84 2.68 -13.12
N GLU A 117 14.88 2.09 -13.71
CA GLU A 117 15.58 2.75 -14.81
C GLU A 117 14.64 2.75 -16.01
N ASP A 118 14.06 3.92 -16.27
CA ASP A 118 13.39 4.26 -17.53
C ASP A 118 14.31 3.92 -18.72
N GLN A 119 13.99 2.85 -19.45
CA GLN A 119 14.36 2.75 -20.87
C GLN A 119 13.10 2.96 -21.69
N THR A 120 12.95 4.22 -22.08
CA THR A 120 11.90 4.75 -22.93
C THR A 120 11.85 4.00 -24.26
N LEU A 121 10.67 3.47 -24.54
CA LEU A 121 10.23 2.90 -25.80
C LEU A 121 10.63 3.79 -27.00
N HIS A 122 11.44 3.27 -27.92
CA HIS A 122 11.50 3.79 -29.29
C HIS A 122 10.22 3.40 -30.05
N ALA A 123 9.14 4.15 -29.81
CA ALA A 123 8.01 4.20 -30.71
C ALA A 123 8.30 5.24 -31.80
N LYS A 124 8.77 4.81 -32.97
CA LYS A 124 8.90 5.69 -34.15
C LYS A 124 7.88 5.28 -35.21
N LYS A 125 6.78 6.03 -35.33
CA LYS A 125 5.97 6.29 -36.54
C LYS A 125 5.08 7.51 -36.30
N PRO A 126 4.54 8.20 -37.32
CA PRO A 126 4.90 8.32 -38.73
C PRO A 126 5.08 9.80 -39.16
N GLY A 127 5.66 10.04 -40.34
CA GLY A 127 5.68 11.39 -40.93
C GLY A 127 6.17 11.35 -42.38
N MET A 128 5.24 11.21 -43.32
CA MET A 128 5.42 11.72 -44.68
C MET A 128 5.01 13.20 -44.69
N PRO A 129 5.67 14.03 -45.50
CA PRO A 129 5.04 14.45 -46.75
C PRO A 129 5.99 14.38 -47.95
N GLY A 130 5.41 14.17 -49.14
CA GLY A 130 6.09 14.32 -50.41
C GLY A 130 6.00 15.75 -50.94
N GLU A 131 7.00 16.13 -51.74
CA GLU A 131 7.03 17.06 -52.89
C GLU A 131 8.53 17.24 -53.22
N ALA A 132 9.04 16.67 -54.32
CA ALA A 132 9.13 17.29 -55.64
C ALA A 132 9.87 18.64 -55.65
N LEU A 133 11.14 18.66 -56.10
CA LEU A 133 11.67 19.53 -57.16
C LEU A 133 13.21 19.60 -57.14
N LEU A 134 13.77 19.47 -58.37
CA LEU A 134 15.15 19.64 -58.86
C LEU A 134 16.13 18.48 -58.62
#